data_AF-A0A6I4V693-F1
#
_entry.id   AF-A0A6I4V693-F1
#
_cell.length_a   1.000
_cell.length_b   1.000
_cell.length_c   1.000
_cell.angle_alpha   90.00
_cell.angle_beta   90.00
_cell.angle_gamma   90.00
#
_symmetry.space_group_name_H-M   'P 1'
#
loop_
_entity.id
_entity.type
_entity.pdbx_description
1 polymer ?
#
loop_
_entity_poly.entity_id
_entity_poly.type
_entity_poly.pdbx_seq_one_letter_code
_entity_poly.pdbx_strand_id
1 'polypeptide(L)'
;MKSEKPTLRTDDLLKRGFIHACEWRIIENRLKQSARLPDHPGVYAFCIDGVAQYIGLASKSLARRIYGYEKPGSTQRTNQRLNELLLAQAKSGISVQIVVASPPDFEWNGWSISGAEGLEAALIRDYSLPWNVRGSTAKVSAPRRNTPSPKRPTEGFNTNRHPGKYGPLRSFLEDCRQDRISMTFRQIEDLVGKLPKSASLYQAWWGNHEGNSQAKAWMGARYLVEANPAGRSVIFRKFEY
;
A
#
# COMPACT_ATOMS: atom_id res chain seq x y z
N MET A 1 1.52 -22.36 -14.86
CA MET A 1 1.36 -22.51 -13.40
C MET A 1 1.97 -21.31 -12.70
N LYS A 2 1.23 -20.52 -11.92
CA LYS A 2 1.84 -19.57 -10.98
C LYS A 2 2.25 -20.38 -9.76
N SER A 3 3.53 -20.43 -9.43
CA SER A 3 3.98 -21.03 -8.17
C SER A 3 3.43 -20.22 -7.01
N GLU A 4 2.92 -20.90 -6.00
CA GLU A 4 2.58 -20.28 -4.73
C GLU A 4 3.85 -19.70 -4.08
N LYS A 5 3.73 -18.54 -3.41
CA LYS A 5 4.90 -17.96 -2.75
C LYS A 5 5.26 -18.82 -1.54
N PRO A 6 6.55 -19.12 -1.32
CA PRO A 6 6.97 -19.87 -0.15
C PRO A 6 6.66 -19.11 1.14
N THR A 7 6.48 -19.87 2.22
CA THR A 7 6.39 -19.35 3.59
C THR A 7 7.73 -18.78 4.02
N LEU A 8 7.74 -17.61 4.66
CA LEU A 8 8.93 -17.01 5.25
C LEU A 8 9.06 -17.44 6.72
N ARG A 9 10.10 -18.22 7.04
CA ARG A 9 10.35 -18.68 8.41
C ARG A 9 11.14 -17.65 9.21
N THR A 10 10.88 -17.59 10.52
CA THR A 10 11.63 -16.73 11.45
C THR A 10 13.12 -17.09 11.43
N ASP A 11 13.47 -18.38 11.42
CA ASP A 11 14.86 -18.82 11.39
C ASP A 11 15.62 -18.34 10.14
N ASP A 12 14.94 -18.26 8.99
CA ASP A 12 15.53 -17.74 7.76
C ASP A 12 15.80 -16.23 7.87
N LEU A 13 14.90 -15.49 8.51
CA LEU A 13 15.11 -14.07 8.81
C LEU A 13 16.33 -13.88 9.71
N LEU A 14 16.42 -14.65 10.80
CA LEU A 14 17.51 -14.53 11.78
C LEU A 14 18.88 -14.87 11.15
N LYS A 15 18.95 -15.95 10.36
CA LYS A 15 20.15 -16.31 9.60
C LYS A 15 20.59 -15.24 8.59
N ARG A 16 19.67 -14.36 8.18
CA ARG A 16 19.89 -13.32 7.16
C ARG A 16 19.98 -11.92 7.75
N GLY A 17 20.32 -11.82 9.04
CA GLY A 17 20.64 -10.54 9.67
C GLY A 17 19.46 -9.82 10.32
N PHE A 18 18.31 -10.47 10.47
CA PHE A 18 17.32 -10.02 11.43
C PHE A 18 17.74 -10.45 12.85
N ILE A 19 17.34 -9.67 13.84
CA ILE A 19 17.51 -10.00 15.26
C ILE A 19 16.16 -10.00 15.97
N HIS A 20 16.02 -10.80 17.01
CA HIS A 20 14.89 -10.67 17.93
C HIS A 20 14.95 -9.31 18.63
N ALA A 21 13.87 -8.54 18.52
CA ALA A 21 13.78 -7.22 19.15
C ALA A 21 12.93 -7.26 20.42
N CYS A 22 11.69 -7.73 20.30
CA CYS A 22 10.77 -7.87 21.42
C CYS A 22 9.60 -8.79 21.04
N GLU A 23 8.62 -8.88 21.91
CA GLU A 23 7.36 -9.58 21.67
C GLU A 23 6.20 -8.67 22.10
N TRP A 24 5.03 -8.93 21.53
CA TRP A 24 3.81 -8.28 21.98
C TRP A 24 3.26 -8.97 23.23
N ARG A 25 2.91 -8.17 24.24
CA ARG A 25 2.25 -8.60 25.48
C ARG A 25 0.92 -7.86 25.65
N ILE A 26 0.03 -8.46 26.42
CA ILE A 26 -1.19 -7.79 26.90
C ILE A 26 -0.99 -7.41 28.35
N ILE A 27 -1.16 -6.12 28.64
CA ILE A 27 -1.20 -5.57 30.00
C ILE A 27 -2.47 -4.74 30.07
N GLU A 28 -3.37 -5.04 31.02
CA GLU A 28 -4.65 -4.33 31.19
C GLU A 28 -5.46 -4.23 29.89
N ASN A 29 -5.55 -5.33 29.13
CA ASN A 29 -6.25 -5.42 27.85
C ASN A 29 -5.69 -4.47 26.76
N ARG A 30 -4.44 -4.00 26.91
CA ARG A 30 -3.73 -3.17 25.93
C ARG A 30 -2.46 -3.86 25.46
N LEU A 31 -2.16 -3.66 24.18
CA LEU A 31 -0.96 -4.17 23.54
C LEU A 31 0.26 -3.38 24.01
N LYS A 32 1.32 -4.10 24.40
CA LYS A 32 2.59 -3.53 24.86
C LYS A 32 3.77 -4.31 24.31
N GLN A 33 4.79 -3.60 23.83
CA GLN A 33 6.07 -4.21 23.49
C GLN A 33 6.82 -4.62 24.76
N SER A 34 7.45 -5.80 24.78
CA SER A 34 8.21 -6.29 25.94
C SER A 34 9.56 -5.58 26.15
N ALA A 35 10.10 -4.95 25.11
CA ALA A 35 11.36 -4.22 25.15
C ALA A 35 11.33 -3.03 24.19
N ARG A 36 12.23 -2.06 24.41
CA ARG A 36 12.38 -0.90 23.55
C ARG A 36 13.13 -1.27 22.27
N LEU A 37 12.62 -0.81 21.13
CA LEU A 37 13.28 -0.98 19.83
C LEU A 37 14.29 0.13 19.53
N PRO A 38 15.20 -0.10 18.57
CA PRO A 38 16.12 0.93 18.08
C PRO A 38 15.38 2.13 17.46
N ASP A 39 15.99 3.31 17.56
CA ASP A 39 15.44 4.56 17.04
C ASP A 39 16.12 4.98 15.72
N HIS A 40 16.13 4.06 14.75
CA HIS A 40 16.63 4.29 13.39
C HIS A 40 15.75 3.57 12.36
N PRO A 41 15.91 3.85 11.05
CA PRO A 41 15.18 3.16 10.00
C PRO A 41 15.47 1.66 9.96
N GLY A 42 14.55 0.89 9.43
CA GLY A 42 14.72 -0.55 9.25
C GLY A 42 13.46 -1.29 8.81
N VAL A 43 13.58 -2.60 8.70
CA VAL A 43 12.49 -3.53 8.41
C VAL A 43 12.16 -4.30 9.67
N TYR A 44 10.88 -4.57 9.91
CA TYR A 44 10.41 -5.41 11.01
C TYR A 44 9.44 -6.48 10.51
N ALA A 45 9.39 -7.59 11.23
CA ALA A 45 8.42 -8.66 11.00
C ALA A 45 7.64 -9.00 12.27
N PHE A 46 6.36 -9.33 12.11
CA PHE A 46 5.59 -10.01 13.15
C PHE A 46 5.55 -11.49 12.85
N CYS A 47 5.98 -12.31 13.80
CA CYS A 47 6.12 -13.74 13.63
C CYS A 47 5.28 -14.50 14.66
N ILE A 48 4.61 -15.56 14.20
CA ILE A 48 3.83 -16.49 15.01
C ILE A 48 4.30 -17.89 14.67
N ASP A 49 4.57 -18.72 15.68
CA ASP A 49 4.96 -20.13 15.54
C ASP A 49 6.06 -20.36 14.49
N GLY A 50 7.09 -19.50 14.51
CA GLY A 50 8.23 -19.58 13.59
C GLY A 50 7.95 -19.14 12.15
N VAL A 51 6.80 -18.50 11.88
CA VAL A 51 6.42 -18.01 10.56
C VAL A 51 6.14 -16.51 10.59
N ALA A 52 6.73 -15.77 9.64
CA ALA A 52 6.46 -14.36 9.46
C ALA A 52 5.05 -14.15 8.89
N GLN A 53 4.22 -13.44 9.66
CA GLN A 53 2.85 -13.09 9.29
C GLN A 53 2.77 -11.74 8.59
N TYR A 54 3.61 -10.80 9.02
CA TYR A 54 3.67 -9.44 8.51
C TYR A 54 5.11 -8.97 8.35
N ILE A 55 5.41 -8.22 7.28
CA ILE A 55 6.63 -7.42 7.11
C ILE A 55 6.23 -5.95 6.95
N GLY A 56 6.96 -5.05 7.60
CA GLY A 56 6.78 -3.62 7.42
C GLY A 56 8.08 -2.84 7.41
N LEU A 57 8.02 -1.70 6.74
CA LEU A 57 9.09 -0.70 6.72
C LEU A 57 8.86 0.34 7.82
N ALA A 58 9.93 0.68 8.53
CA ALA A 58 10.05 1.87 9.36
C ALA A 58 11.02 2.84 8.69
N SER A 59 10.52 3.77 7.88
CA SER A 59 11.37 4.70 7.10
C SER A 59 12.11 5.74 7.95
N LYS A 60 11.67 5.96 9.20
CA LYS A 60 12.30 6.91 10.12
C LYS A 60 12.85 6.24 11.38
N SER A 61 12.01 5.44 12.05
CA SER A 61 12.32 4.89 13.37
C SER A 61 11.50 3.63 13.62
N LEU A 62 12.20 2.51 13.88
CA LEU A 62 11.60 1.26 14.32
C LEU A 62 10.81 1.46 15.62
N ALA A 63 11.39 2.11 16.62
CA ALA A 63 10.72 2.42 17.89
C ALA A 63 9.38 3.14 17.69
N ARG A 64 9.36 4.21 16.90
CA ARG A 64 8.14 4.98 16.65
C ARG A 64 7.13 4.20 15.81
N ARG A 65 7.60 3.42 14.84
CA ARG A 65 6.75 2.61 13.97
C ARG A 65 6.04 1.50 14.74
N ILE A 66 6.77 0.80 15.61
CA ILE A 66 6.20 -0.25 16.46
C ILE A 66 5.26 0.33 17.51
N TYR A 67 5.65 1.41 18.19
CA TYR A 67 4.77 2.11 19.14
C TYR A 67 3.41 2.52 18.50
N GLY A 68 3.42 2.90 17.22
CA GLY A 68 2.20 3.23 16.49
C GLY A 68 1.17 2.10 16.38
N TYR A 69 1.55 0.84 16.63
CA TYR A 69 0.62 -0.29 16.73
C TYR A 69 0.05 -0.47 18.14
N GLU A 70 0.67 0.05 19.21
CA GLU A 70 0.08 0.01 20.56
C GLU A 70 -1.17 0.90 20.65
N LYS A 71 -1.09 2.08 20.03
CA LYS A 71 -2.11 3.12 20.09
C LYS A 71 -2.34 3.68 18.68
N PRO A 72 -3.02 2.93 17.80
CA PRO A 72 -3.26 3.37 16.45
C PRO A 72 -4.12 4.64 16.45
N GLY A 73 -3.72 5.65 15.66
CA GLY A 73 -4.56 6.82 15.41
C GLY A 73 -5.80 6.45 14.58
N SER A 74 -6.87 7.24 14.70
CA SER A 74 -8.17 7.00 14.03
C SER A 74 -8.08 6.95 12.49
N THR A 75 -7.04 7.53 11.89
CA THR A 75 -6.80 7.50 10.44
C THR A 75 -5.84 6.39 9.99
N GLN A 76 -5.19 5.70 10.93
CA GLN A 76 -4.16 4.69 10.65
C GLN A 76 -4.77 3.29 10.47
N ARG A 77 -5.54 3.08 9.40
CA ARG A 77 -6.29 1.82 9.15
C ARG A 77 -5.43 0.56 9.25
N THR A 78 -4.20 0.59 8.72
CA THR A 78 -3.27 -0.54 8.82
C THR A 78 -2.88 -0.82 10.26
N ASN A 79 -2.65 0.21 11.06
CA ASN A 79 -2.29 0.04 12.46
C ASN A 79 -3.50 -0.43 13.28
N GLN A 80 -4.71 0.04 12.99
CA GLN A 80 -5.95 -0.45 13.63
C GLN A 80 -6.14 -1.94 13.37
N ARG A 81 -6.12 -2.35 12.09
CA ARG A 81 -6.26 -3.77 11.71
C ARG A 81 -5.18 -4.64 12.36
N LEU A 82 -3.92 -4.21 12.32
CA LEU A 82 -2.84 -4.98 12.93
C LEU A 82 -2.97 -5.00 14.45
N ASN A 83 -3.36 -3.91 15.10
CA ASN A 83 -3.64 -3.88 16.53
C ASN A 83 -4.72 -4.91 16.92
N GLU A 84 -5.83 -4.96 16.17
CA GLU A 84 -6.91 -5.94 16.38
C GLU A 84 -6.41 -7.39 16.24
N LEU A 85 -5.66 -7.69 15.16
CA LEU A 85 -5.08 -9.02 14.95
C LEU A 85 -4.11 -9.39 16.08
N LEU A 86 -3.21 -8.48 16.45
CA LEU A 86 -2.22 -8.70 17.50
C LEU A 86 -2.87 -8.94 18.86
N LEU A 87 -3.90 -8.16 19.21
CA LEU A 87 -4.68 -8.35 20.43
C LEU A 87 -5.41 -9.70 20.43
N ALA A 88 -6.00 -10.11 19.31
CA ALA A 88 -6.69 -11.40 19.21
C ALA A 88 -5.74 -12.58 19.44
N GLN A 89 -4.55 -12.53 18.85
CA GLN A 89 -3.51 -13.56 19.04
C GLN A 89 -3.05 -13.62 20.50
N ALA A 90 -2.67 -12.46 21.06
CA ALA A 90 -2.19 -12.42 22.43
C ALA A 90 -3.26 -12.80 23.48
N LYS A 91 -4.55 -12.49 23.23
CA LYS A 91 -5.67 -12.98 24.08
C LYS A 91 -5.84 -14.49 24.03
N SER A 92 -5.48 -15.10 22.91
CA SER A 92 -5.51 -16.55 22.73
C SER A 92 -4.25 -17.24 23.28
N GLY A 93 -3.38 -16.50 23.98
CA GLY A 93 -2.11 -17.02 24.51
C GLY A 93 -1.01 -17.20 23.48
N ILE A 94 -1.23 -16.74 22.23
CA ILE A 94 -0.25 -16.85 21.15
C ILE A 94 0.71 -15.67 21.23
N SER A 95 2.00 -15.95 21.47
CA SER A 95 3.04 -14.91 21.46
C SER A 95 3.34 -14.47 20.03
N VAL A 96 3.34 -13.16 19.81
CA VAL A 96 3.74 -12.57 18.53
C VAL A 96 5.11 -11.94 18.69
N GLN A 97 6.12 -12.58 18.11
CA GLN A 97 7.50 -12.12 18.15
C GLN A 97 7.74 -11.01 17.13
N ILE A 98 8.58 -10.04 17.48
CA ILE A 98 9.03 -8.98 16.61
C ILE A 98 10.51 -9.16 16.34
N VAL A 99 10.86 -9.36 15.06
CA VAL A 99 12.25 -9.37 14.59
C VAL A 99 12.50 -8.15 13.72
N VAL A 100 13.72 -7.60 13.74
CA VAL A 100 14.09 -6.40 12.98
C VAL A 100 15.42 -6.55 12.28
N ALA A 101 15.57 -5.85 11.15
CA ALA A 101 16.83 -5.69 10.43
C ALA A 101 17.01 -4.25 9.99
N SER A 102 18.26 -3.81 9.85
CA SER A 102 18.61 -2.48 9.37
C SER A 102 19.77 -2.61 8.39
N PRO A 103 19.51 -3.15 7.19
CA PRO A 103 20.54 -3.26 6.16
C PRO A 103 21.07 -1.87 5.79
N PRO A 104 22.37 -1.76 5.46
CA PRO A 104 22.94 -0.48 5.04
C PRO A 104 22.31 -0.04 3.72
N ASP A 105 22.27 1.28 3.53
CA ASP A 105 21.98 1.87 2.24
C ASP A 105 23.18 1.68 1.30
N PHE A 106 22.94 1.70 -0.01
CA PHE A 106 24.00 1.57 -1.00
C PHE A 106 23.87 2.63 -2.09
N GLU A 107 25.00 2.97 -2.71
CA GLU A 107 25.01 3.91 -3.82
C GLU A 107 24.83 3.19 -5.16
N TRP A 108 24.01 3.76 -6.04
CA TRP A 108 23.88 3.34 -7.42
C TRP A 108 23.92 4.56 -8.35
N ASN A 109 25.04 4.74 -9.07
CA ASN A 109 25.26 5.87 -9.98
C ASN A 109 25.04 7.24 -9.31
N GLY A 110 25.59 7.45 -8.10
CA GLY A 110 25.42 8.69 -7.34
C GLY A 110 24.06 8.84 -6.63
N TRP A 111 23.14 7.88 -6.78
CA TRP A 111 21.88 7.86 -6.04
C TRP A 111 22.01 6.98 -4.80
N SER A 112 21.55 7.49 -3.65
CA SER A 112 21.40 6.66 -2.45
C SER A 112 20.15 5.80 -2.57
N ILE A 113 20.32 4.48 -2.43
CA ILE A 113 19.26 3.49 -2.45
C ILE A 113 19.10 2.91 -1.06
N SER A 114 17.87 2.95 -0.53
CA SER A 114 17.64 2.42 0.80
C SER A 114 17.70 0.90 0.84
N GLY A 115 18.58 0.35 1.68
CA GLY A 115 18.66 -1.08 1.91
C GLY A 115 17.38 -1.61 2.55
N ALA A 116 16.79 -0.83 3.46
CA ALA A 116 15.58 -1.23 4.18
C ALA A 116 14.35 -1.28 3.26
N GLU A 117 14.18 -0.29 2.38
CA GLU A 117 13.08 -0.28 1.39
C GLU A 117 13.23 -1.43 0.39
N GLY A 118 14.45 -1.66 -0.10
CA GLY A 118 14.75 -2.78 -1.00
C GLY A 118 14.46 -4.13 -0.36
N LEU A 119 14.87 -4.32 0.90
CA LEU A 119 14.63 -5.54 1.66
C LEU A 119 13.14 -5.78 1.90
N GLU A 120 12.38 -4.79 2.37
CA GLU A 120 10.94 -4.92 2.58
C GLU A 120 10.21 -5.31 1.28
N ALA A 121 10.53 -4.60 0.19
CA ALA A 121 9.88 -4.82 -1.09
C ALA A 121 10.17 -6.23 -1.62
N ALA A 122 11.41 -6.71 -1.46
CA ALA A 122 11.81 -8.07 -1.83
C ALA A 122 11.07 -9.13 -1.01
N LEU A 123 11.02 -8.98 0.32
CA LEU A 123 10.35 -9.94 1.19
C LEU A 123 8.84 -10.04 0.90
N ILE A 124 8.16 -8.91 0.71
CA ILE A 124 6.73 -8.91 0.36
C ILE A 124 6.50 -9.46 -1.05
N ARG A 125 7.43 -9.21 -1.99
CA ARG A 125 7.33 -9.75 -3.35
C ARG A 125 7.50 -11.27 -3.36
N ASP A 126 8.45 -11.81 -2.61
CA ASP A 126 8.92 -13.18 -2.80
C ASP A 126 8.25 -14.18 -1.85
N TYR A 127 7.70 -13.74 -0.72
CA TYR A 127 7.13 -14.63 0.29
C TYR A 127 5.62 -14.43 0.52
N SER A 128 5.00 -15.49 1.05
CA SER A 128 3.64 -15.45 1.57
C SER A 128 3.64 -14.80 2.95
N LEU A 129 2.86 -13.72 3.10
CA LEU A 129 2.74 -12.92 4.31
C LEU A 129 1.25 -12.64 4.58
N PRO A 130 0.56 -13.50 5.36
CA PRO A 130 -0.89 -13.47 5.52
C PRO A 130 -1.47 -12.10 5.93
N TRP A 131 -0.72 -11.31 6.70
CA TRP A 131 -1.18 -10.03 7.21
C TRP A 131 -0.76 -8.82 6.36
N ASN A 132 0.07 -9.02 5.32
CA ASN A 132 0.38 -8.00 4.32
C ASN A 132 -0.73 -7.93 3.27
N VAL A 133 -1.84 -7.31 3.66
CA VAL A 133 -2.94 -7.05 2.73
C VAL A 133 -2.55 -5.91 1.80
N ARG A 134 -2.03 -6.24 0.61
CA ARG A 134 -2.24 -5.39 -0.56
C ARG A 134 -3.70 -5.58 -0.96
N GLY A 135 -4.45 -4.47 -1.08
CA GLY A 135 -5.91 -4.44 -1.32
C GLY A 135 -6.42 -5.72 -1.94
N SER A 136 -7.08 -6.54 -1.13
CA SER A 136 -7.42 -7.92 -1.47
C SER A 136 -8.40 -7.95 -2.63
N THR A 137 -8.03 -8.67 -3.69
CA THR A 137 -8.89 -9.69 -4.28
C THR A 137 -8.00 -10.79 -4.86
N ALA A 138 -7.89 -11.89 -4.12
CA ALA A 138 -7.57 -13.17 -4.72
C ALA A 138 -8.81 -13.64 -5.49
N LYS A 139 -8.81 -13.49 -6.81
CA LYS A 139 -9.33 -14.47 -7.77
C LYS A 139 -8.44 -14.46 -9.02
N VAL A 140 -8.10 -15.67 -9.46
CA VAL A 140 -7.41 -16.10 -10.70
C VAL A 140 -7.82 -15.19 -11.88
N SER A 141 -6.94 -14.60 -12.69
CA SER A 141 -6.06 -15.20 -13.72
C SER A 141 -5.04 -14.14 -14.20
N ALA A 142 -3.85 -14.54 -14.64
CA ALA A 142 -2.99 -13.65 -15.44
C ALA A 142 -3.44 -13.65 -16.91
N PRO A 143 -3.09 -12.61 -17.68
CA PRO A 143 -1.78 -12.66 -18.33
C PRO A 143 -0.93 -11.41 -18.06
N ARG A 144 0.39 -11.62 -18.07
CA ARG A 144 1.39 -10.56 -18.15
C ARG A 144 1.10 -9.70 -19.38
N ARG A 145 0.98 -8.38 -19.19
CA ARG A 145 1.41 -7.39 -20.20
C ARG A 145 1.98 -6.17 -19.48
N ASN A 146 3.09 -5.69 -20.03
CA ASN A 146 3.81 -4.50 -19.64
C ASN A 146 2.83 -3.34 -19.40
N THR A 147 2.79 -2.76 -18.20
CA THR A 147 2.31 -1.39 -18.05
C THR A 147 3.46 -0.47 -18.39
N PRO A 148 3.41 0.29 -19.50
CA PRO A 148 4.22 1.49 -19.58
C PRO A 148 3.67 2.44 -18.51
N SER A 149 4.54 2.92 -17.62
CA SER A 149 4.26 4.17 -16.91
C SER A 149 3.84 5.19 -17.95
N PRO A 150 2.68 5.86 -17.82
CA PRO A 150 2.30 6.87 -18.79
C PRO A 150 3.39 7.94 -18.77
N LYS A 151 4.05 8.12 -19.91
CA LYS A 151 4.87 9.30 -20.18
C LYS A 151 4.02 10.53 -19.85
N ARG A 152 4.67 11.56 -19.31
CA ARG A 152 4.09 12.85 -18.91
C ARG A 152 2.92 13.25 -19.86
N PRO A 153 1.71 13.63 -19.38
CA PRO A 153 0.52 13.79 -20.23
C PRO A 153 0.54 14.98 -21.20
N THR A 154 1.70 15.49 -21.59
CA THR A 154 1.82 16.86 -22.12
C THR A 154 2.16 16.98 -23.60
N GLU A 155 2.30 15.89 -24.37
CA GLU A 155 2.55 15.99 -25.80
C GLU A 155 1.52 15.18 -26.61
N GLY A 156 0.59 15.88 -27.26
CA GLY A 156 -0.30 15.33 -28.30
C GLY A 156 -1.75 15.03 -27.91
N PHE A 157 -2.18 15.22 -26.66
CA PHE A 157 -3.57 14.96 -26.25
C PHE A 157 -4.50 16.13 -26.57
N ASN A 158 -5.54 15.89 -27.38
CA ASN A 158 -6.62 16.86 -27.57
C ASN A 158 -7.56 16.81 -26.36
N THR A 159 -7.30 17.65 -25.36
CA THR A 159 -8.04 17.72 -24.10
C THR A 159 -9.46 18.29 -24.24
N ASN A 160 -9.86 18.73 -25.44
CA ASN A 160 -11.08 19.51 -25.67
C ASN A 160 -12.22 18.72 -26.35
N ARG A 161 -12.18 17.37 -26.35
CA ARG A 161 -13.23 16.52 -26.94
C ARG A 161 -14.54 16.50 -26.14
N HIS A 162 -14.46 16.70 -24.83
CA HIS A 162 -15.61 16.59 -23.93
C HIS A 162 -15.76 17.88 -23.11
N PRO A 163 -16.98 18.43 -22.97
CA PRO A 163 -17.20 19.66 -22.24
C PRO A 163 -17.07 19.48 -20.72
N GLY A 164 -16.73 20.57 -20.03
CA GLY A 164 -16.72 20.65 -18.57
C GLY A 164 -15.39 20.27 -17.92
N LYS A 165 -15.27 20.57 -16.61
CA LYS A 165 -14.02 20.47 -15.84
C LYS A 165 -13.31 19.11 -15.96
N TYR A 166 -14.06 18.01 -16.02
CA TYR A 166 -13.51 16.65 -16.06
C TYR A 166 -13.44 16.06 -17.48
N GLY A 167 -13.77 16.84 -18.51
CA GLY A 167 -13.66 16.44 -19.92
C GLY A 167 -12.25 16.01 -20.35
N PRO A 168 -11.17 16.70 -19.90
CA PRO A 168 -9.79 16.27 -20.18
C PRO A 168 -9.47 14.89 -19.59
N LEU A 169 -9.95 14.59 -18.38
CA LEU A 169 -9.78 13.28 -17.76
C LEU A 169 -10.49 12.18 -18.55
N ARG A 170 -11.72 12.44 -19.02
CA ARG A 170 -12.45 11.51 -19.88
C ARG A 170 -11.68 11.22 -21.17
N SER A 171 -11.23 12.27 -21.85
CA SER A 171 -10.47 12.16 -23.11
C SER A 171 -9.19 11.33 -22.92
N PHE A 172 -8.46 11.60 -21.83
CA PHE A 172 -7.25 10.84 -21.46
C PHE A 172 -7.54 9.34 -21.26
N LEU A 173 -8.59 8.99 -20.52
CA LEU A 173 -8.95 7.60 -20.23
C LEU A 173 -9.38 6.84 -21.50
N GLU A 174 -10.07 7.50 -22.43
CA GLU A 174 -10.46 6.93 -23.73
C GLU A 174 -9.22 6.68 -24.61
N ASP A 175 -8.28 7.63 -24.66
CA ASP A 175 -7.10 7.56 -25.52
C ASP A 175 -5.99 6.62 -24.97
N CYS A 176 -5.90 6.43 -23.65
CA CYS A 176 -4.87 5.59 -23.02
C CYS A 176 -4.97 4.10 -23.42
N ARG A 177 -6.16 3.62 -23.83
CA ARG A 177 -6.45 2.23 -24.27
C ARG A 177 -6.00 1.12 -23.29
N GLN A 178 -5.75 1.43 -22.03
CA GLN A 178 -5.37 0.47 -21.00
C GLN A 178 -6.58 -0.01 -20.20
N ASP A 179 -6.63 -1.29 -19.84
CA ASP A 179 -7.74 -1.83 -19.04
C ASP A 179 -7.67 -1.40 -17.57
N ARG A 180 -6.50 -0.95 -17.12
CA ARG A 180 -6.25 -0.47 -15.76
C ARG A 180 -5.21 0.63 -15.76
N ILE A 181 -5.55 1.78 -15.19
CA ILE A 181 -4.70 2.96 -15.12
C ILE A 181 -4.63 3.42 -13.67
N SER A 182 -3.42 3.63 -13.16
CA SER A 182 -3.20 4.23 -11.83
C SER A 182 -2.75 5.68 -12.01
N MET A 183 -3.42 6.62 -11.35
CA MET A 183 -3.10 8.04 -11.39
C MET A 183 -3.01 8.61 -9.98
N THR A 184 -2.06 9.51 -9.75
CA THR A 184 -2.01 10.33 -8.55
C THR A 184 -2.99 11.50 -8.64
N PHE A 185 -3.38 12.08 -7.50
CA PHE A 185 -4.20 13.28 -7.48
C PHE A 185 -3.52 14.40 -8.25
N ARG A 186 -2.19 14.53 -8.15
CA ARG A 186 -1.43 15.53 -8.91
C ARG A 186 -1.60 15.35 -10.41
N GLN A 187 -1.47 14.13 -10.93
CA GLN A 187 -1.67 13.84 -12.36
C GLN A 187 -3.11 14.12 -12.81
N ILE A 188 -4.10 13.91 -11.95
CA ILE A 188 -5.49 14.27 -12.24
C ILE A 188 -5.66 15.79 -12.21
N GLU A 189 -5.07 16.48 -11.23
CA GLU A 189 -5.09 17.94 -11.09
C GLU A 189 -4.38 18.64 -12.26
N ASP A 190 -3.32 18.04 -12.80
CA ASP A 190 -2.64 18.53 -14.01
C ASP A 190 -3.57 18.46 -15.25
N LEU A 191 -4.58 17.58 -15.26
CA LEU A 191 -5.56 17.46 -16.35
C LEU A 191 -6.81 18.32 -16.14
N VAL A 192 -7.35 18.37 -14.92
CA VAL A 192 -8.69 18.95 -14.63
C VAL A 192 -8.64 20.21 -13.77
N GLY A 193 -7.44 20.66 -13.42
CA GLY A 193 -7.20 21.67 -12.41
C GLY A 193 -7.39 21.15 -10.98
N LYS A 194 -7.14 22.01 -9.99
CA LYS A 194 -7.16 21.66 -8.57
C LYS A 194 -8.44 20.90 -8.16
N LEU A 195 -8.26 19.76 -7.49
CA LEU A 195 -9.37 18.97 -6.97
C LEU A 195 -9.94 19.63 -5.71
N PRO A 196 -11.27 19.55 -5.48
CA PRO A 196 -11.87 20.09 -4.27
C PRO A 196 -11.38 19.32 -3.03
N LYS A 197 -11.39 19.97 -1.86
CA LYS A 197 -10.96 19.36 -0.59
C LYS A 197 -11.74 18.05 -0.31
N SER A 198 -13.02 17.99 -0.69
CA SER A 198 -13.86 16.81 -0.58
C SER A 198 -13.31 15.58 -1.30
N ALA A 199 -12.60 15.73 -2.42
CA ALA A 199 -11.95 14.61 -3.12
C ALA A 199 -10.87 13.92 -2.28
N SER A 200 -10.25 14.66 -1.35
CA SER A 200 -9.27 14.12 -0.39
C SER A 200 -9.88 13.67 0.95
N LEU A 201 -11.08 14.16 1.28
CA LEU A 201 -11.73 13.88 2.57
C LEU A 201 -12.71 12.71 2.51
N TYR A 202 -13.45 12.56 1.40
CA TYR A 202 -14.57 11.62 1.30
C TYR A 202 -14.38 10.65 0.14
N GLN A 203 -14.26 9.36 0.45
CA GLN A 203 -14.17 8.31 -0.57
C GLN A 203 -15.41 8.28 -1.47
N ALA A 204 -16.60 8.61 -0.93
CA ALA A 204 -17.84 8.69 -1.69
C ALA A 204 -17.78 9.70 -2.86
N TRP A 205 -16.90 10.71 -2.79
CA TRP A 205 -16.69 11.66 -3.88
C TRP A 205 -16.23 10.98 -5.18
N TRP A 206 -15.51 9.86 -5.05
CA TRP A 206 -15.02 9.00 -6.13
C TRP A 206 -15.98 7.85 -6.48
N GLY A 207 -17.22 7.88 -5.99
CA GLY A 207 -18.19 6.81 -6.23
C GLY A 207 -18.58 6.67 -7.71
N ASN A 208 -18.90 5.46 -8.13
CA ASN A 208 -19.28 5.11 -9.50
C ASN A 208 -20.79 5.28 -9.70
N HIS A 209 -21.26 6.51 -9.87
CA HIS A 209 -22.67 6.86 -10.07
C HIS A 209 -22.82 8.04 -11.03
N GLU A 210 -23.96 8.16 -11.70
CA GLU A 210 -24.19 9.21 -12.70
C GLU A 210 -24.66 10.56 -12.10
N GLY A 211 -24.71 10.69 -10.78
CA GLY A 211 -25.22 11.88 -10.10
C GLY A 211 -24.29 13.10 -10.15
N ASN A 212 -22.99 12.94 -10.41
CA ASN A 212 -22.00 14.03 -10.34
C ASN A 212 -21.09 14.10 -11.57
N SER A 213 -20.64 15.30 -11.92
CA SER A 213 -19.89 15.59 -13.17
C SER A 213 -18.54 14.88 -13.26
N GLN A 214 -17.85 14.68 -12.14
CA GLN A 214 -16.61 13.89 -12.10
C GLN A 214 -16.87 12.43 -12.43
N ALA A 215 -17.93 11.85 -11.87
CA ALA A 215 -18.21 10.42 -12.03
C ALA A 215 -18.70 10.09 -13.43
N LYS A 216 -19.47 10.99 -14.04
CA LYS A 216 -19.81 10.93 -15.47
C LYS A 216 -18.59 10.87 -16.38
N ALA A 217 -17.46 11.49 -16.00
CA ALA A 217 -16.27 11.52 -16.83
C ALA A 217 -15.61 10.14 -16.98
N TRP A 218 -15.32 9.44 -15.87
CA TRP A 218 -14.71 8.11 -15.94
C TRP A 218 -15.70 7.01 -16.35
N MET A 219 -16.95 7.09 -15.90
CA MET A 219 -18.01 6.16 -16.32
C MET A 219 -18.28 6.28 -17.83
N GLY A 220 -18.31 7.51 -18.36
CA GLY A 220 -18.47 7.78 -19.79
C GLY A 220 -17.30 7.29 -20.65
N ALA A 221 -16.10 7.16 -20.05
CA ALA A 221 -14.94 6.50 -20.65
C ALA A 221 -14.93 4.97 -20.46
N ARG A 222 -15.98 4.40 -19.86
CA ARG A 222 -16.11 2.98 -19.48
C ARG A 222 -15.12 2.52 -18.41
N TYR A 223 -14.82 3.37 -17.43
CA TYR A 223 -14.01 3.01 -16.25
C TYR A 223 -14.80 3.12 -14.95
N LEU A 224 -14.52 2.21 -14.03
CA LEU A 224 -14.85 2.32 -12.60
C LEU A 224 -13.63 2.81 -11.84
N VAL A 225 -13.88 3.54 -10.75
CA VAL A 225 -12.84 4.09 -9.88
C VAL A 225 -12.74 3.34 -8.56
N GLU A 226 -11.50 3.07 -8.17
CA GLU A 226 -11.08 2.72 -6.82
C GLU A 226 -10.11 3.80 -6.31
N ALA A 227 -10.60 4.68 -5.43
CA ALA A 227 -9.78 5.76 -4.88
C ALA A 227 -9.11 5.36 -3.57
N ASN A 228 -7.86 5.80 -3.41
CA ASN A 228 -7.13 5.84 -2.16
C ASN A 228 -6.87 7.31 -1.78
N PRO A 229 -7.83 8.02 -1.14
CA PRO A 229 -7.67 9.43 -0.80
C PRO A 229 -6.46 9.71 0.10
N ALA A 230 -6.17 8.80 1.05
CA ALA A 230 -5.03 8.91 1.95
C ALA A 230 -3.69 8.79 1.21
N GLY A 231 -3.62 7.88 0.23
CA GLY A 231 -2.46 7.72 -0.66
C GLY A 231 -2.49 8.63 -1.89
N ARG A 232 -3.41 9.61 -1.95
CA ARG A 232 -3.60 10.56 -3.05
C ARG A 232 -3.50 9.91 -4.43
N SER A 233 -4.14 8.76 -4.59
CA SER A 233 -4.11 7.97 -5.82
C SER A 233 -5.46 7.36 -6.14
N VAL A 234 -5.67 7.07 -7.42
CA VAL A 234 -6.91 6.57 -7.99
C VAL A 234 -6.57 5.54 -9.04
N ILE A 235 -7.24 4.40 -8.97
CA ILE A 235 -7.16 3.37 -10.00
C ILE A 235 -8.45 3.44 -10.82
N PHE A 236 -8.30 3.64 -12.12
CA PHE A 236 -9.37 3.51 -13.12
C PHE A 236 -9.27 2.11 -13.71
N ARG A 237 -10.36 1.35 -13.68
CA ARG A 237 -10.45 0.01 -14.28
C ARG A 237 -11.57 -0.03 -15.30
N LYS A 238 -11.30 -0.47 -16.52
CA LYS A 238 -12.35 -0.64 -17.52
C LYS A 238 -13.40 -1.61 -17.02
N PHE A 239 -14.65 -1.32 -17.33
CA PHE A 239 -15.76 -2.24 -17.13
C PHE A 239 -16.49 -2.44 -18.45
N GLU A 240 -16.99 -3.66 -18.63
CA GLU A 240 -17.94 -4.00 -19.70
C GLU A 240 -19.33 -4.06 -19.04
N TYR A 241 -20.35 -3.58 -19.76
CA TYR A 241 -21.75 -3.64 -19.35
C TYR A 241 -22.32 -5.04 -19.54
#